data_AF-A0A2A9KHU8-F1
#
_entry.id   AF-A0A2A9KHU8-F1
#
_cell.length_a   1.000
_cell.length_b   1.000
_cell.length_c   1.000
_cell.angle_alpha   90.00
_cell.angle_beta   90.00
_cell.angle_gamma   90.00
#
_symmetry.space_group_name_H-M   'P 1'
#
loop_
_entity.id
_entity.type
_entity.pdbx_description
1 polymer ?
#
loop_
_entity_poly.entity_id
_entity_poly.type
_entity_poly.pdbx_seq_one_letter_code
_entity_poly.pdbx_strand_id
1 'polypeptide(L)'
;MTPKTFVALALADTFLAHDASTNALIAGARRALGKKWRWIPSLFRTILKQHGEQLHCLGRSELAALILAHDGFSDAWQESSPPQIRHYCLDAPLAVEQPGWLAALGLPRLASVAELAQWLQVAPLELDWFADKWRNNMPAPSALQHYHYRWLQKRSGGLRLLEIPKLRLRAMQSQILRHLLDLVPPHPAAHGFRRAHSCATHAALHAGKRVVMRMDLSNFFPSIPAARIHGLFVKLGYPANVAGVFSRLCTHRTPASVLANPDKGLRSAHVMSWQERLALRTRHLPQGSPCSPALANLCAYRLDMRLQALAVSLNASYSRYADDLVFSGDQELERAMHRFHVQVAAIALEEGFSVNTRKTRMMRSAVRQQITGIVVNSHPNIARPDFDNLKAALTNCIRHGPASQNREGRDNYRQFLAGKVAYLHMVNPQRGKRLQQLFEQIVWSAD
;
A
#
# COMPACT_ATOMS: atom_id res chain seq x y z
N MET A 1 -8.34 28.05 -13.61
CA MET A 1 -7.55 28.67 -12.51
C MET A 1 -7.80 30.17 -12.56
N THR A 2 -8.24 30.80 -11.48
CA THR A 2 -8.50 32.25 -11.48
C THR A 2 -7.17 33.03 -11.42
N PRO A 3 -7.12 34.28 -11.89
CA PRO A 3 -5.93 35.13 -11.75
C PRO A 3 -5.49 35.28 -10.29
N LYS A 4 -6.44 35.34 -9.34
CA LYS A 4 -6.17 35.42 -7.90
C LYS A 4 -5.42 34.18 -7.40
N THR A 5 -5.91 32.99 -7.77
CA THR A 5 -5.27 31.72 -7.40
C THR A 5 -3.90 31.57 -8.06
N PHE A 6 -3.72 32.03 -9.29
CA PHE A 6 -2.41 32.00 -9.96
C PHE A 6 -1.36 32.84 -9.22
N VAL A 7 -1.69 34.07 -8.84
CA VAL A 7 -0.77 34.95 -8.09
C VAL A 7 -0.40 34.33 -6.75
N ALA A 8 -1.36 33.76 -6.03
CA ALA A 8 -1.10 33.07 -4.77
C ALA A 8 -0.15 31.86 -4.95
N LEU A 9 -0.35 31.04 -5.98
CA LEU A 9 0.51 29.90 -6.29
C LEU A 9 1.94 30.30 -6.69
N ALA A 10 2.08 31.37 -7.48
CA ALA A 10 3.39 31.86 -7.90
C ALA A 10 4.17 32.50 -6.74
N LEU A 11 3.47 33.17 -5.82
CA LEU A 11 4.07 33.64 -4.58
C LEU A 11 4.49 32.47 -3.68
N ALA A 12 3.65 31.43 -3.56
CA ALA A 12 4.02 30.22 -2.84
C ALA A 12 5.29 29.56 -3.40
N ASP A 13 5.40 29.46 -4.73
CA ASP A 13 6.63 28.96 -5.40
C ASP A 13 7.85 29.82 -5.05
N THR A 14 7.68 31.15 -5.06
CA THR A 14 8.74 32.10 -4.68
C THR A 14 9.18 31.90 -3.23
N PHE A 15 8.24 31.70 -2.30
CA PHE A 15 8.55 31.58 -0.88
C PHE A 15 9.27 30.27 -0.56
N LEU A 16 8.84 29.18 -1.19
CA LEU A 16 9.49 27.87 -1.02
C LEU A 16 10.93 27.87 -1.56
N ALA A 17 11.25 28.74 -2.52
CA ALA A 17 12.59 28.84 -3.10
C ALA A 17 13.58 29.70 -2.29
N HIS A 18 13.14 30.37 -1.22
CA HIS A 18 13.99 31.24 -0.39
C HIS A 18 14.11 30.68 1.02
N ASP A 19 15.17 31.05 1.75
CA ASP A 19 15.29 30.65 3.15
C ASP A 19 14.14 31.23 3.98
N ALA A 20 13.85 30.64 5.15
CA ALA A 20 12.73 31.08 5.99
C ALA A 20 12.98 32.46 6.65
N SER A 21 14.02 33.21 6.26
CA SER A 21 14.26 34.54 6.78
C SER A 21 13.24 35.52 6.23
N THR A 22 12.71 36.37 7.12
CA THR A 22 11.74 37.42 6.76
C THR A 22 12.27 38.31 5.63
N ASN A 23 13.58 38.59 5.61
CA ASN A 23 14.21 39.47 4.62
C ASN A 23 14.26 38.83 3.23
N ALA A 24 14.68 37.56 3.12
CA ALA A 24 14.73 36.86 1.84
C ALA A 24 13.33 36.68 1.23
N LEU A 25 12.36 36.31 2.07
CA LEU A 25 10.97 36.14 1.66
C LEU A 25 10.32 37.45 1.16
N ILE A 26 10.53 38.57 1.85
CA ILE A 26 10.05 39.90 1.42
C ILE A 26 10.73 40.32 0.11
N ALA A 27 12.03 40.10 -0.02
CA ALA A 27 12.78 40.43 -1.22
C ALA A 27 12.29 39.61 -2.44
N GLY A 28 12.09 38.31 -2.26
CA GLY A 28 11.53 37.40 -3.26
C GLY A 28 10.13 37.83 -3.70
N ALA A 29 9.23 38.09 -2.74
CA ALA A 29 7.87 38.56 -3.01
C ALA A 29 7.85 39.88 -3.81
N ARG A 30 8.70 40.83 -3.41
CA ARG A 30 8.85 42.13 -4.09
C ARG A 30 9.34 41.94 -5.53
N ARG A 31 10.32 41.05 -5.74
CA ARG A 31 10.81 40.72 -7.07
C ARG A 31 9.71 40.09 -7.91
N ALA A 32 8.99 39.11 -7.37
CA ALA A 32 7.93 38.42 -8.08
C ALA A 32 6.80 39.35 -8.54
N LEU A 33 6.40 40.30 -7.69
CA LEU A 33 5.32 41.26 -7.97
C LEU A 33 5.79 42.53 -8.70
N GLY A 34 7.10 42.74 -8.84
CA GLY A 34 7.70 43.92 -9.47
C GLY A 34 7.54 45.24 -8.70
N LYS A 35 6.86 45.26 -7.54
CA LYS A 35 6.70 46.44 -6.68
C LYS A 35 6.55 46.07 -5.20
N LYS A 36 6.73 47.06 -4.31
CA LYS A 36 6.51 46.88 -2.87
C LYS A 36 5.02 46.89 -2.55
N TRP A 37 4.57 45.94 -1.73
CA TRP A 37 3.20 45.89 -1.21
C TRP A 37 3.21 45.91 0.32
N ARG A 38 2.32 46.70 0.92
CA ARG A 38 2.26 46.91 2.38
C ARG A 38 1.81 45.66 3.16
N TRP A 39 1.03 44.77 2.53
CA TRP A 39 0.52 43.56 3.16
C TRP A 39 1.55 42.43 3.26
N ILE A 40 2.62 42.44 2.44
CA ILE A 40 3.62 41.36 2.38
C ILE A 40 4.29 41.10 3.74
N PRO A 41 4.80 42.11 4.47
CA PRO A 41 5.40 41.88 5.78
C PRO A 41 4.40 41.31 6.82
N SER A 42 3.14 41.73 6.76
CA SER A 42 2.09 41.22 7.66
C SER A 42 1.80 39.74 7.37
N LEU A 43 1.70 39.37 6.09
CA LEU A 43 1.52 37.98 5.68
C LEU A 43 2.62 37.09 6.25
N PHE A 44 3.89 37.48 6.11
CA PHE A 44 4.99 36.67 6.61
C PHE A 44 5.02 36.58 8.14
N ARG A 45 4.65 37.64 8.87
CA ARG A 45 4.51 37.54 10.33
C ARG A 45 3.45 36.51 10.72
N THR A 46 2.31 36.48 10.03
CA THR A 46 1.25 35.50 10.28
C THR A 46 1.72 34.08 10.00
N ILE A 47 2.33 33.86 8.83
CA ILE A 47 2.81 32.54 8.42
C ILE A 47 3.94 32.05 9.36
N LEU A 48 4.95 32.89 9.65
CA LEU A 48 6.05 32.51 10.53
C LEU A 48 5.62 32.35 11.99
N LYS A 49 4.61 33.08 12.47
CA LYS A 49 4.04 32.86 13.80
C LYS A 49 3.34 31.50 13.91
N GLN A 50 2.68 31.05 12.83
CA GLN A 50 1.95 29.79 12.80
C GLN A 50 2.83 28.58 12.50
N HIS A 51 3.86 28.76 11.66
CA HIS A 51 4.63 27.66 11.09
C HIS A 51 6.14 27.76 11.33
N GLY A 52 6.69 28.92 11.73
CA GLY A 52 8.08 29.08 12.15
C GLY A 52 9.10 28.39 11.23
N GLU A 53 9.98 27.58 11.84
CA GLU A 53 10.98 26.74 11.15
C GLU A 53 10.36 25.66 10.26
N GLN A 54 9.07 25.36 10.43
CA GLN A 54 8.30 24.39 9.63
C GLN A 54 7.63 25.03 8.40
N LEU A 55 7.93 26.29 8.06
CA LEU A 55 7.42 26.94 6.83
C LEU A 55 7.59 26.06 5.60
N HIS A 56 8.76 25.41 5.47
CA HIS A 56 9.10 24.58 4.32
C HIS A 56 8.45 23.19 4.35
N CYS A 57 7.82 22.82 5.47
CA CYS A 57 6.96 21.63 5.53
C CYS A 57 5.61 21.85 4.84
N LEU A 58 5.23 23.11 4.57
CA LEU A 58 4.00 23.44 3.86
C LEU A 58 4.14 23.17 2.36
N GLY A 59 3.14 22.52 1.78
CA GLY A 59 3.06 22.37 0.32
C GLY A 59 2.71 23.68 -0.38
N ARG A 60 3.04 23.78 -1.67
CA ARG A 60 2.67 24.91 -2.56
C ARG A 60 1.21 25.33 -2.42
N SER A 61 0.29 24.34 -2.39
CA SER A 61 -1.15 24.60 -2.30
C SER A 61 -1.60 25.06 -0.92
N GLU A 62 -0.97 24.56 0.15
CA GLU A 62 -1.27 24.98 1.52
C GLU A 62 -0.81 26.41 1.75
N LEU A 63 0.41 26.73 1.30
CA LEU A 63 0.94 28.09 1.36
C LEU A 63 0.11 29.06 0.50
N ALA A 64 -0.32 28.63 -0.70
CA ALA A 64 -1.24 29.42 -1.51
C ALA A 64 -2.62 29.62 -0.83
N ALA A 65 -3.13 28.64 -0.09
CA ALA A 65 -4.36 28.77 0.67
C ALA A 65 -4.20 29.79 1.83
N LEU A 66 -3.07 29.78 2.54
CA LEU A 66 -2.75 30.79 3.55
C LEU A 66 -2.66 32.20 2.95
N ILE A 67 -2.07 32.34 1.76
CA ILE A 67 -2.01 33.63 1.05
C ILE A 67 -3.43 34.09 0.67
N LEU A 68 -4.25 33.19 0.13
CA LEU A 68 -5.63 33.50 -0.27
C LEU A 68 -6.51 33.91 0.93
N ALA A 69 -6.25 33.33 2.10
CA ALA A 69 -6.97 33.61 3.35
C ALA A 69 -6.48 34.87 4.08
N HIS A 70 -5.38 35.51 3.64
CA HIS A 70 -4.84 36.69 4.31
C HIS A 70 -5.61 37.96 3.92
N ASP A 71 -6.12 38.68 4.93
CA ASP A 71 -6.96 39.87 4.75
C ASP A 71 -6.29 40.92 3.86
N GLY A 72 -5.04 41.29 4.15
CA GLY A 72 -4.32 42.28 3.35
C GLY A 72 -4.05 41.87 1.88
N PHE A 73 -4.08 40.57 1.56
CA PHE A 73 -4.00 40.11 0.16
C PHE A 73 -5.38 40.20 -0.52
N SER A 74 -6.44 39.86 0.22
CA SER A 74 -7.82 39.99 -0.26
C SER A 74 -8.22 41.44 -0.48
N ASP A 75 -7.83 42.35 0.41
CA ASP A 75 -8.06 43.79 0.27
C ASP A 75 -7.33 44.35 -0.96
N ALA A 76 -6.04 44.01 -1.10
CA ALA A 76 -5.24 44.42 -2.26
C ALA A 76 -5.81 43.91 -3.59
N TRP A 77 -6.57 42.81 -3.58
CA TRP A 77 -7.23 42.29 -4.77
C TRP A 77 -8.45 43.09 -5.20
N GLN A 78 -9.07 43.84 -4.28
CA GLN A 78 -10.24 44.70 -4.56
C GLN A 78 -9.85 46.11 -5.00
N GLU A 79 -8.56 46.47 -4.92
CA GLU A 79 -8.05 47.77 -5.39
C GLU A 79 -8.08 47.88 -6.93
N SER A 80 -8.04 49.12 -7.44
CA SER A 80 -8.05 49.44 -8.87
C SER A 80 -6.89 48.80 -9.66
N SER A 81 -5.84 48.33 -8.99
CA SER A 81 -4.65 47.73 -9.59
C SER A 81 -4.20 46.50 -8.77
N PRO A 82 -4.81 45.32 -8.99
CA PRO A 82 -4.57 44.14 -8.17
C PRO A 82 -3.13 43.60 -8.31
N PRO A 83 -2.67 42.78 -7.35
CA PRO A 83 -1.39 42.08 -7.43
C PRO A 83 -1.25 41.27 -8.72
N GLN A 84 -0.11 41.43 -9.40
CA GLN A 84 0.23 40.69 -10.61
C GLN A 84 1.68 40.19 -10.52
N ILE A 85 1.91 38.97 -11.00
CA ILE A 85 3.26 38.42 -11.11
C ILE A 85 3.96 39.05 -12.31
N ARG A 86 5.04 39.77 -12.07
CA ARG A 86 5.93 40.37 -13.07
C ARG A 86 7.14 39.48 -13.36
N HIS A 87 7.63 38.77 -12.34
CA HIS A 87 8.75 37.85 -12.46
C HIS A 87 8.36 36.52 -11.83
N TYR A 88 8.32 35.45 -12.63
CA TYR A 88 8.02 34.12 -12.10
C TYR A 88 9.30 33.51 -11.50
N CYS A 89 9.22 32.97 -10.28
CA CYS A 89 10.33 32.27 -9.66
C CYS A 89 10.51 30.90 -10.32
N LEU A 90 11.67 30.66 -10.93
CA LEU A 90 12.02 29.39 -11.57
C LEU A 90 12.89 28.50 -10.67
N ASP A 91 13.38 29.05 -9.56
CA ASP A 91 14.21 28.34 -8.61
C ASP A 91 13.40 27.22 -7.93
N ALA A 92 14.06 26.09 -7.68
CA ALA A 92 13.44 24.98 -6.98
C ALA A 92 13.24 25.32 -5.50
N PRO A 93 12.21 24.74 -4.84
CA PRO A 93 12.08 24.81 -3.39
C PRO A 93 13.38 24.42 -2.69
N LEU A 94 13.76 25.15 -1.64
CA LEU A 94 14.87 24.76 -0.79
C LEU A 94 14.59 23.39 -0.19
N ALA A 95 15.60 22.51 -0.24
CA ALA A 95 15.50 21.19 0.34
C ALA A 95 15.34 21.33 1.86
N VAL A 96 14.19 20.91 2.39
CA VAL A 96 13.96 20.82 3.83
C VAL A 96 14.92 19.78 4.40
N GLU A 97 15.56 20.07 5.52
CA GLU A 97 16.25 19.03 6.27
C GLU A 97 15.24 17.96 6.66
N GLN A 98 15.52 16.72 6.27
CA GLN A 98 14.65 15.61 6.59
C GLN A 98 14.62 15.43 8.12
N PRO A 99 13.46 15.12 8.73
CA PRO A 99 13.38 14.79 10.13
C PRO A 99 14.42 13.70 10.48
N GLY A 100 15.05 13.78 11.65
CA GLY A 100 16.14 12.87 12.02
C GLY A 100 15.80 11.37 11.89
N TRP A 101 14.55 10.99 12.17
CA TRP A 101 14.08 9.61 11.99
C TRP A 101 14.06 9.18 10.52
N LEU A 102 13.74 10.08 9.59
CA LEU A 102 13.70 9.81 8.15
C LEU A 102 15.11 9.77 7.58
N ALA A 103 15.97 10.70 8.01
CA ALA A 103 17.39 10.70 7.66
C ALA A 103 18.08 9.40 8.12
N ALA A 104 17.72 8.87 9.29
CA ALA A 104 18.26 7.61 9.83
C ALA A 104 17.88 6.37 9.00
N LEU A 105 16.86 6.42 8.13
CA LEU A 105 16.50 5.30 7.26
C LEU A 105 17.49 5.07 6.12
N GLY A 106 18.38 6.04 5.83
CA GLY A 106 19.38 5.89 4.77
C GLY A 106 18.79 5.76 3.37
N LEU A 107 17.65 6.40 3.10
CA LEU A 107 16.99 6.36 1.79
C LEU A 107 17.87 7.00 0.69
N PRO A 108 17.82 6.50 -0.56
CA PRO A 108 18.59 7.09 -1.64
C PRO A 108 18.14 8.53 -1.89
N ARG A 109 19.09 9.47 -1.90
CA ARG A 109 18.85 10.88 -2.22
C ARG A 109 18.80 11.05 -3.73
N LEU A 110 17.60 11.29 -4.26
CA LEU A 110 17.35 11.46 -5.69
C LEU A 110 16.67 12.80 -5.89
N ALA A 111 17.46 13.83 -6.17
CA ALA A 111 16.99 15.21 -6.32
C ALA A 111 16.35 15.46 -7.69
N SER A 112 16.69 14.65 -8.69
CA SER A 112 16.23 14.82 -10.07
C SER A 112 15.78 13.51 -10.72
N VAL A 113 15.01 13.64 -11.81
CA VAL A 113 14.61 12.48 -12.63
C VAL A 113 15.83 11.86 -13.34
N ALA A 114 16.86 12.66 -13.64
CA ALA A 114 18.10 12.18 -14.23
C ALA A 114 18.86 11.26 -13.26
N GLU A 115 19.01 11.67 -12.00
CA GLU A 115 19.58 10.82 -10.94
C GLU A 115 18.76 9.55 -10.72
N LEU A 116 17.43 9.63 -10.75
CA LEU A 116 16.57 8.45 -10.67
C LEU A 116 16.83 7.48 -11.83
N ALA A 117 16.96 8.00 -13.06
CA ALA A 117 17.24 7.18 -14.24
C ALA A 117 18.60 6.48 -14.13
N GLN A 118 19.63 7.23 -13.72
CA GLN A 118 20.96 6.68 -13.46
C GLN A 118 20.92 5.61 -12.37
N TRP A 119 20.22 5.88 -11.27
CA TRP A 119 20.07 4.94 -10.16
C TRP A 119 19.39 3.64 -10.61
N LEU A 120 18.33 3.73 -11.42
CA LEU A 120 17.64 2.58 -12.01
C LEU A 120 18.38 1.94 -13.20
N GLN A 121 19.55 2.47 -13.58
CA GLN A 121 20.36 2.00 -14.70
C GLN A 121 19.60 1.96 -16.03
N VAL A 122 18.83 3.02 -16.31
CA VAL A 122 18.08 3.20 -17.56
C VAL A 122 18.29 4.60 -18.12
N ALA A 123 18.17 4.76 -19.44
CA ALA A 123 18.24 6.09 -20.04
C ALA A 123 17.02 6.94 -19.63
N PRO A 124 17.13 8.28 -19.50
CA PRO A 124 16.00 9.13 -19.12
C PRO A 124 14.76 9.00 -20.02
N LEU A 125 14.97 8.85 -21.34
CA LEU A 125 13.87 8.62 -22.28
C LEU A 125 13.22 7.24 -22.11
N GLU A 126 13.99 6.21 -21.76
CA GLU A 126 13.44 4.89 -21.45
C GLU A 126 12.65 4.92 -20.14
N LEU A 127 13.11 5.67 -19.14
CA LEU A 127 12.40 5.84 -17.87
C LEU A 127 11.01 6.47 -18.09
N ASP A 128 10.92 7.46 -18.97
CA ASP A 128 9.64 8.08 -19.36
C ASP A 128 8.69 7.08 -20.06
N TRP A 129 9.24 6.14 -20.83
CA TRP A 129 8.49 5.05 -21.44
C TRP A 129 7.98 4.04 -20.40
N PHE A 130 8.79 3.66 -19.41
CA PHE A 130 8.36 2.78 -18.32
C PHE A 130 7.38 3.43 -17.34
N ALA A 131 7.52 4.74 -17.14
CA ALA A 131 6.57 5.52 -16.35
C ALA A 131 5.25 5.76 -17.12
N ASP A 132 5.11 5.30 -18.36
CA ASP A 132 3.91 5.54 -19.17
C ASP A 132 3.51 7.03 -19.18
N LYS A 133 4.49 7.96 -19.23
CA LYS A 133 4.22 9.42 -19.27
C LYS A 133 3.38 9.80 -20.49
N TRP A 134 3.55 9.06 -21.58
CA TRP A 134 3.05 9.39 -22.92
C TRP A 134 1.89 8.49 -23.38
N ARG A 135 1.53 7.46 -22.61
CA ARG A 135 0.52 6.47 -22.99
C ARG A 135 -0.74 6.63 -22.17
N ASN A 136 -1.71 7.34 -22.75
CA ASN A 136 -3.07 7.39 -22.25
C ASN A 136 -3.93 6.41 -23.07
N ASN A 137 -4.51 5.41 -22.41
CA ASN A 137 -5.56 4.53 -22.96
C ASN A 137 -5.22 3.80 -24.27
N MET A 138 -4.29 2.84 -24.24
CA MET A 138 -4.23 1.86 -25.33
C MET A 138 -5.42 0.90 -25.25
N PRO A 139 -6.17 0.68 -26.35
CA PRO A 139 -7.37 -0.16 -26.33
C PRO A 139 -7.06 -1.65 -26.19
N ALA A 140 -5.91 -2.12 -26.70
CA ALA A 140 -5.51 -3.52 -26.74
C ALA A 140 -4.14 -3.80 -26.05
N PRO A 141 -3.88 -5.03 -25.56
CA PRO A 141 -2.56 -5.44 -25.11
C PRO A 141 -1.62 -5.47 -26.32
N SER A 142 -0.41 -4.93 -26.17
CA SER A 142 0.60 -4.96 -27.23
C SER A 142 1.95 -5.43 -26.68
N ALA A 143 2.85 -5.84 -27.57
CA ALA A 143 4.23 -6.19 -27.21
C ALA A 143 4.95 -5.06 -26.46
N LEU A 144 4.49 -3.81 -26.64
CA LEU A 144 5.05 -2.63 -26.02
C LEU A 144 4.48 -2.32 -24.63
N GLN A 145 3.53 -3.10 -24.10
CA GLN A 145 3.06 -2.94 -22.72
C GLN A 145 4.02 -3.59 -21.73
N HIS A 146 4.00 -3.12 -20.48
CA HIS A 146 4.93 -3.57 -19.45
C HIS A 146 4.43 -4.73 -18.58
N TYR A 147 3.20 -5.19 -18.81
CA TYR A 147 2.55 -6.23 -17.99
C TYR A 147 1.98 -7.36 -18.85
N HIS A 148 2.00 -8.57 -18.29
CA HIS A 148 1.23 -9.72 -18.73
C HIS A 148 0.02 -9.90 -17.81
N TYR A 149 -1.09 -10.35 -18.37
CA TYR A 149 -2.35 -10.49 -17.67
C TYR A 149 -2.75 -11.95 -17.57
N ARG A 150 -3.19 -12.38 -16.38
CA ARG A 150 -3.75 -13.72 -16.19
C ARG A 150 -4.93 -13.66 -15.24
N TRP A 151 -6.08 -14.13 -15.70
CA TRP A 151 -7.25 -14.31 -14.85
C TRP A 151 -7.16 -15.62 -14.08
N LEU A 152 -7.44 -15.56 -12.78
CA LEU A 152 -7.48 -16.71 -11.87
C LEU A 152 -8.82 -16.75 -11.13
N GLN A 153 -9.32 -17.96 -10.88
CA GLN A 153 -10.49 -18.16 -10.04
C GLN A 153 -10.10 -18.12 -8.56
N LYS A 154 -10.80 -17.31 -7.77
CA LYS A 154 -10.64 -17.28 -6.31
C LYS A 154 -11.25 -18.54 -5.70
N ARG A 155 -10.63 -19.06 -4.63
CA ARG A 155 -11.16 -20.21 -3.86
C ARG A 155 -12.55 -19.94 -3.28
N SER A 156 -12.84 -18.69 -2.91
CA SER A 156 -14.13 -18.24 -2.37
C SER A 156 -15.17 -17.89 -3.43
N GLY A 157 -14.88 -18.15 -4.72
CA GLY A 157 -15.65 -17.65 -5.85
C GLY A 157 -15.19 -16.25 -6.30
N GLY A 158 -15.48 -15.93 -7.57
CA GLY A 158 -15.07 -14.71 -8.25
C GLY A 158 -13.70 -14.80 -8.92
N LEU A 159 -13.31 -13.70 -9.57
CA LEU A 159 -12.11 -13.61 -10.39
C LEU A 159 -11.03 -12.75 -9.73
N ARG A 160 -9.77 -13.05 -10.04
CA ARG A 160 -8.59 -12.26 -9.70
C ARG A 160 -7.77 -12.05 -10.96
N LEU A 161 -7.53 -10.80 -11.31
CA LEU A 161 -6.56 -10.44 -12.33
C LEU A 161 -5.16 -10.42 -11.70
N LEU A 162 -4.23 -11.19 -12.27
CA LEU A 162 -2.80 -11.00 -12.04
C LEU A 162 -2.23 -10.10 -13.13
N GLU A 163 -1.46 -9.11 -12.70
CA GLU A 163 -0.77 -8.14 -13.55
C GLU A 163 0.73 -8.30 -13.29
N ILE A 164 1.37 -9.09 -14.14
CA ILE A 164 2.74 -9.55 -13.96
C ILE A 164 3.67 -8.63 -14.74
N PRO A 165 4.53 -7.82 -14.08
CA PRO A 165 5.45 -6.94 -14.78
C PRO A 165 6.47 -7.75 -15.60
N LYS A 166 6.80 -7.26 -16.79
CA LYS A 166 7.88 -7.78 -17.63
C LYS A 166 9.24 -7.59 -16.95
N LEU A 167 10.23 -8.37 -17.38
CA LEU A 167 11.54 -8.49 -16.74
C LEU A 167 12.20 -7.15 -16.40
N ARG A 168 12.30 -6.21 -17.36
CA ARG A 168 12.93 -4.89 -17.13
C ARG A 168 12.19 -4.05 -16.08
N LEU A 169 10.85 -3.96 -16.18
CA LEU A 169 10.06 -3.24 -15.17
C LEU A 169 10.12 -3.92 -13.81
N ARG A 170 10.07 -5.25 -13.77
CA ARG A 170 10.19 -6.04 -12.55
C ARG A 170 11.55 -5.80 -11.88
N ALA A 171 12.64 -5.70 -12.65
CA ALA A 171 13.98 -5.42 -12.11
C ALA A 171 14.03 -4.05 -11.42
N MET A 172 13.53 -3.00 -12.07
CA MET A 172 13.44 -1.65 -11.47
C MET A 172 12.56 -1.65 -10.21
N GLN A 173 11.39 -2.30 -10.25
CA GLN A 173 10.51 -2.43 -9.08
C GLN A 173 11.19 -3.22 -7.95
N SER A 174 11.94 -4.28 -8.25
CA SER A 174 12.71 -5.02 -7.24
C SER A 174 13.86 -4.20 -6.65
N GLN A 175 14.45 -3.28 -7.41
CA GLN A 175 15.44 -2.34 -6.88
C GLN A 175 14.79 -1.31 -5.95
N ILE A 176 13.66 -0.72 -6.36
CA ILE A 176 12.84 0.19 -5.54
C ILE A 176 12.42 -0.50 -4.23
N LEU A 177 11.97 -1.74 -4.30
CA LEU A 177 11.61 -2.51 -3.11
C LEU A 177 12.80 -2.63 -2.14
N ARG A 178 13.92 -3.19 -2.61
CA ARG A 178 15.05 -3.58 -1.74
C ARG A 178 15.80 -2.38 -1.14
N HIS A 179 15.96 -1.31 -1.91
CA HIS A 179 16.84 -0.19 -1.55
C HIS A 179 16.08 1.05 -1.09
N LEU A 180 14.74 1.02 -1.07
CA LEU A 180 13.93 2.14 -0.62
C LEU A 180 12.76 1.64 0.24
N LEU A 181 11.85 0.84 -0.30
CA LEU A 181 10.61 0.50 0.42
C LEU A 181 10.82 -0.44 1.62
N ASP A 182 11.75 -1.39 1.53
CA ASP A 182 12.09 -2.31 2.64
C ASP A 182 12.74 -1.60 3.83
N LEU A 183 13.29 -0.40 3.61
CA LEU A 183 13.90 0.43 4.65
C LEU A 183 12.84 1.21 5.44
N VAL A 184 11.66 1.44 4.85
CA VAL A 184 10.58 2.18 5.50
C VAL A 184 9.72 1.22 6.34
N PRO A 185 9.66 1.39 7.67
CA PRO A 185 8.90 0.48 8.52
C PRO A 185 7.39 0.62 8.26
N PRO A 186 6.66 -0.47 7.96
CA PRO A 186 5.21 -0.45 7.98
C PRO A 186 4.70 -0.35 9.43
N HIS A 187 3.39 -0.11 9.59
CA HIS A 187 2.79 -0.08 10.92
C HIS A 187 3.01 -1.42 11.65
N PRO A 188 3.34 -1.43 12.96
CA PRO A 188 3.65 -2.67 13.69
C PRO A 188 2.56 -3.74 13.62
N ALA A 189 1.29 -3.34 13.55
CA ALA A 189 0.15 -4.24 13.41
C ALA A 189 0.05 -4.95 12.05
N ALA A 190 0.84 -4.55 11.04
CA ALA A 190 0.88 -5.19 9.74
C ALA A 190 1.81 -6.42 9.75
N HIS A 191 1.23 -7.59 9.53
CA HIS A 191 1.94 -8.88 9.43
C HIS A 191 2.07 -9.36 7.98
N GLY A 192 1.13 -8.99 7.11
CA GLY A 192 1.16 -9.41 5.71
C GLY A 192 2.36 -8.82 4.97
N PHE A 193 3.03 -9.62 4.14
CA PHE A 193 4.13 -9.19 3.28
C PHE A 193 5.33 -8.54 4.00
N ARG A 194 5.53 -8.87 5.27
CA ARG A 194 6.60 -8.34 6.10
C ARG A 194 7.62 -9.43 6.44
N ARG A 195 8.91 -9.10 6.39
CA ARG A 195 9.97 -10.03 6.81
C ARG A 195 9.76 -10.45 8.26
N ALA A 196 10.11 -11.70 8.57
CA ALA A 196 9.92 -12.34 9.88
C ALA A 196 8.45 -12.44 10.37
N HIS A 197 7.46 -12.07 9.55
CA HIS A 197 6.05 -12.23 9.86
C HIS A 197 5.42 -13.24 8.89
N SER A 198 4.42 -13.97 9.39
CA SER A 198 3.71 -15.00 8.64
C SER A 198 2.25 -15.07 9.08
N CYS A 199 1.44 -15.84 8.36
CA CYS A 199 0.07 -16.16 8.77
C CYS A 199 0.03 -16.78 10.19
N ALA A 200 1.06 -17.54 10.59
CA ALA A 200 1.17 -18.10 11.93
C ALA A 200 1.40 -17.01 12.99
N THR A 201 2.32 -16.08 12.78
CA THR A 201 2.53 -14.95 13.72
C THR A 201 1.29 -14.08 13.86
N HIS A 202 0.56 -13.87 12.76
CA HIS A 202 -0.68 -13.11 12.73
C HIS A 202 -1.78 -13.82 13.52
N ALA A 203 -1.98 -15.12 13.27
CA ALA A 203 -2.98 -15.92 13.99
C ALA A 203 -2.65 -16.06 15.49
N ALA A 204 -1.36 -16.16 15.86
CA ALA A 204 -0.91 -16.32 17.24
C ALA A 204 -1.35 -15.17 18.17
N LEU A 205 -1.39 -13.92 17.68
CA LEU A 205 -1.82 -12.76 18.46
C LEU A 205 -3.26 -12.88 18.99
N HIS A 206 -4.09 -13.66 18.30
CA HIS A 206 -5.51 -13.78 18.57
C HIS A 206 -5.88 -15.12 19.22
N ALA A 207 -4.88 -15.94 19.56
CA ALA A 207 -5.10 -17.26 20.14
C ALA A 207 -5.68 -17.20 21.55
N GLY A 208 -6.60 -18.11 21.84
CA GLY A 208 -7.21 -18.26 23.17
C GLY A 208 -8.19 -17.15 23.56
N LYS A 209 -8.54 -16.25 22.64
CA LYS A 209 -9.41 -15.11 22.92
C LYS A 209 -10.89 -15.49 22.89
N ARG A 210 -11.67 -14.89 23.78
CA ARG A 210 -13.10 -15.17 23.92
C ARG A 210 -13.88 -14.87 22.63
N VAL A 211 -13.53 -13.78 21.94
CA VAL A 211 -14.13 -13.43 20.66
C VAL A 211 -13.05 -12.99 19.66
N VAL A 212 -13.24 -13.38 18.39
CA VAL A 212 -12.41 -13.00 17.26
C VAL A 212 -13.33 -12.46 16.16
N MET A 213 -13.12 -11.21 15.75
CA MET A 213 -13.79 -10.59 14.63
C MET A 213 -12.81 -10.44 13.47
N ARG A 214 -13.19 -10.97 12.31
CA ARG A 214 -12.43 -10.89 11.06
C ARG A 214 -13.20 -10.07 10.04
N MET A 215 -12.55 -9.09 9.43
CA MET A 215 -13.10 -8.24 8.38
C MET A 215 -12.13 -8.22 7.19
N ASP A 216 -12.63 -8.29 5.97
CA ASP A 216 -11.81 -8.33 4.75
C ASP A 216 -11.98 -7.03 3.98
N LEU A 217 -10.89 -6.43 3.49
CA LEU A 217 -10.97 -5.25 2.65
C LEU A 217 -11.22 -5.64 1.18
N SER A 218 -12.28 -5.09 0.60
CA SER A 218 -12.61 -5.26 -0.80
C SER A 218 -11.56 -4.59 -1.69
N ASN A 219 -11.05 -5.34 -2.67
CA ASN A 219 -10.13 -4.84 -3.70
C ASN A 219 -8.93 -4.07 -3.14
N PHE A 220 -8.29 -4.58 -2.09
CA PHE A 220 -7.25 -3.87 -1.34
C PHE A 220 -6.13 -3.24 -2.19
N PHE A 221 -5.57 -3.95 -3.18
CA PHE A 221 -4.57 -3.35 -4.07
C PHE A 221 -5.19 -2.38 -5.09
N PRO A 222 -6.28 -2.75 -5.81
CA PRO A 222 -6.95 -1.81 -6.72
C PRO A 222 -7.52 -0.54 -6.07
N SER A 223 -7.83 -0.55 -4.77
CA SER A 223 -8.39 0.59 -4.05
C SER A 223 -7.36 1.65 -3.68
N ILE A 224 -6.05 1.37 -3.84
CA ILE A 224 -4.98 2.32 -3.53
C ILE A 224 -4.65 3.12 -4.81
N PRO A 225 -5.02 4.41 -4.88
CA PRO A 225 -4.81 5.20 -6.10
C PRO A 225 -3.37 5.70 -6.21
N ALA A 226 -2.93 5.96 -7.45
CA ALA A 226 -1.61 6.55 -7.72
C ALA A 226 -1.33 7.87 -6.99
N ALA A 227 -2.36 8.67 -6.69
CA ALA A 227 -2.22 9.89 -5.89
C ALA A 227 -1.75 9.60 -4.45
N ARG A 228 -2.21 8.50 -3.84
CA ARG A 228 -1.76 8.08 -2.51
C ARG A 228 -0.31 7.60 -2.53
N ILE A 229 0.08 6.88 -3.59
CA ILE A 229 1.47 6.46 -3.80
C ILE A 229 2.39 7.67 -4.01
N HIS A 230 1.96 8.64 -4.82
CA HIS A 230 2.69 9.89 -5.04
C HIS A 230 2.90 10.64 -3.72
N GLY A 231 1.83 10.84 -2.94
CA GLY A 231 1.91 11.49 -1.64
C GLY A 231 2.80 10.74 -0.64
N LEU A 232 2.86 9.41 -0.70
CA LEU A 232 3.79 8.61 0.11
C LEU A 232 5.25 8.96 -0.23
N PHE A 233 5.63 8.95 -1.52
CA PHE A 233 7.01 9.29 -1.91
C PHE A 233 7.37 10.74 -1.58
N VAL A 234 6.43 11.68 -1.72
CA VAL A 234 6.64 13.07 -1.28
C VAL A 234 6.91 13.12 0.24
N LYS A 235 6.16 12.36 1.04
CA LYS A 235 6.39 12.27 2.50
C LYS A 235 7.71 11.59 2.88
N LEU A 236 8.27 10.77 2.01
CA LEU A 236 9.62 10.21 2.15
C LEU A 236 10.72 11.20 1.74
N GLY A 237 10.36 12.44 1.42
CA GLY A 237 11.29 13.53 1.09
C GLY A 237 11.72 13.57 -0.38
N TYR A 238 11.04 12.85 -1.27
CA TYR A 238 11.34 12.92 -2.70
C TYR A 238 10.66 14.13 -3.36
N PRO A 239 11.37 14.86 -4.25
CA PRO A 239 10.78 15.92 -5.05
C PRO A 239 9.54 15.45 -5.83
N ALA A 240 8.56 16.34 -6.02
CA ALA A 240 7.25 15.98 -6.57
C ALA A 240 7.31 15.34 -7.97
N ASN A 241 8.28 15.74 -8.80
CA ASN A 241 8.55 15.15 -10.11
C ASN A 241 9.10 13.71 -10.00
N VAL A 242 10.06 13.47 -9.10
CA VAL A 242 10.65 12.15 -8.82
C VAL A 242 9.60 11.20 -8.21
N ALA A 243 8.87 11.66 -7.21
CA ALA A 243 7.72 10.96 -6.63
C ALA A 243 6.67 10.61 -7.70
N GLY A 244 6.47 11.50 -8.68
CA GLY A 244 5.59 11.29 -9.83
C GLY A 244 6.05 10.16 -10.74
N VAL A 245 7.36 9.96 -10.90
CA VAL A 245 7.91 8.84 -11.67
C VAL A 245 7.81 7.55 -10.87
N PHE A 246 8.17 7.54 -9.59
CA PHE A 246 8.02 6.37 -8.73
C PHE A 246 6.58 5.84 -8.68
N SER A 247 5.62 6.75 -8.48
CA SER A 247 4.19 6.40 -8.48
C SER A 247 3.79 5.74 -9.79
N ARG A 248 4.25 6.27 -10.93
CA ARG A 248 3.93 5.70 -12.24
C ARG A 248 4.60 4.35 -12.53
N LEU A 249 5.83 4.14 -12.04
CA LEU A 249 6.53 2.85 -12.14
C LEU A 249 5.88 1.77 -11.28
N CYS A 250 5.30 2.15 -10.15
CA CYS A 250 4.72 1.22 -9.18
C CYS A 250 3.20 1.03 -9.33
N THR A 251 2.55 1.77 -10.23
CA THR A 251 1.11 1.67 -10.48
C THR A 251 0.82 1.31 -11.91
N HIS A 252 -0.34 0.71 -12.14
CA HIS A 252 -0.76 0.28 -13.46
C HIS A 252 -2.23 0.61 -13.72
N ARG A 253 -2.58 0.74 -15.00
CA ARG A 253 -3.96 0.82 -15.48
C ARG A 253 -4.21 -0.40 -16.37
N THR A 254 -5.19 -1.22 -16.00
CA THR A 254 -5.55 -2.36 -16.83
C THR A 254 -6.22 -1.89 -18.14
N PRO A 255 -5.76 -2.35 -19.32
CA PRO A 255 -6.39 -2.04 -20.60
C PRO A 255 -7.84 -2.55 -20.70
N ALA A 256 -8.70 -1.80 -21.38
CA ALA A 256 -10.13 -2.13 -21.49
C ALA A 256 -10.40 -3.51 -22.12
N SER A 257 -9.60 -3.90 -23.12
CA SER A 257 -9.63 -5.22 -23.75
C SER A 257 -9.40 -6.39 -22.80
N VAL A 258 -8.51 -6.24 -21.81
CA VAL A 258 -8.25 -7.27 -20.79
C VAL A 258 -9.46 -7.44 -19.88
N LEU A 259 -10.18 -6.34 -19.61
CA LEU A 259 -11.39 -6.32 -18.79
C LEU A 259 -12.65 -6.75 -19.55
N ALA A 260 -12.61 -6.74 -20.89
CA ALA A 260 -13.76 -7.08 -21.72
C ALA A 260 -14.11 -8.58 -21.67
N ASN A 261 -13.12 -9.46 -21.52
CA ASN A 261 -13.29 -10.91 -21.50
C ASN A 261 -12.59 -11.57 -20.30
N PRO A 262 -13.06 -11.32 -19.07
CA PRO A 262 -12.41 -11.84 -17.86
C PRO A 262 -12.58 -13.37 -17.69
N ASP A 263 -13.57 -13.96 -18.37
CA ASP A 263 -13.96 -15.38 -18.22
C ASP A 263 -13.45 -16.29 -19.34
N LYS A 264 -12.69 -15.79 -20.32
CA LYS A 264 -12.17 -16.62 -21.42
C LYS A 264 -11.35 -17.80 -20.87
N GLY A 265 -11.93 -19.00 -20.91
CA GLY A 265 -11.31 -20.24 -20.43
C GLY A 265 -11.52 -20.57 -18.94
N LEU A 266 -12.35 -19.82 -18.20
CA LEU A 266 -12.66 -20.09 -16.80
C LEU A 266 -14.13 -20.54 -16.64
N ARG A 267 -14.36 -21.61 -15.85
CA ARG A 267 -15.70 -22.10 -15.50
C ARG A 267 -16.30 -21.26 -14.36
N SER A 268 -16.40 -19.94 -14.53
CA SER A 268 -16.98 -19.06 -13.52
C SER A 268 -18.19 -18.31 -14.07
N ALA A 269 -19.31 -18.38 -13.35
CA ALA A 269 -20.52 -17.58 -13.62
C ALA A 269 -20.45 -16.17 -13.00
N HIS A 270 -19.28 -15.76 -12.50
CA HIS A 270 -19.15 -14.53 -11.72
C HIS A 270 -18.82 -13.33 -12.60
N VAL A 271 -19.85 -12.51 -12.87
CA VAL A 271 -19.67 -11.21 -13.53
C VAL A 271 -19.01 -10.24 -12.55
N MET A 272 -17.83 -9.72 -12.91
CA MET A 272 -17.19 -8.65 -12.13
C MET A 272 -18.11 -7.44 -11.99
N SER A 273 -18.21 -6.92 -10.77
CA SER A 273 -18.95 -5.70 -10.49
C SER A 273 -18.38 -4.49 -11.25
N TRP A 274 -19.22 -3.48 -11.47
CA TRP A 274 -18.78 -2.23 -12.08
C TRP A 274 -17.67 -1.54 -11.25
N GLN A 275 -17.75 -1.62 -9.93
CA GLN A 275 -16.73 -1.07 -9.02
C GLN A 275 -15.38 -1.76 -9.17
N GLU A 276 -15.34 -3.10 -9.28
CA GLU A 276 -14.10 -3.85 -9.54
C GLU A 276 -13.50 -3.47 -10.89
N ARG A 277 -14.33 -3.33 -11.93
CA ARG A 277 -13.89 -2.87 -13.26
C ARG A 277 -13.31 -1.46 -13.19
N LEU A 278 -13.98 -0.54 -12.50
CA LEU A 278 -13.52 0.84 -12.38
C LEU A 278 -12.17 0.92 -11.66
N ALA A 279 -12.02 0.20 -10.54
CA ALA A 279 -10.77 0.18 -9.77
C ALA A 279 -9.58 -0.25 -10.65
N LEU A 280 -9.75 -1.30 -11.46
CA LEU A 280 -8.73 -1.78 -12.40
C LEU A 280 -8.45 -0.82 -13.57
N ARG A 281 -9.46 -0.04 -14.01
CA ARG A 281 -9.30 1.00 -15.05
C ARG A 281 -8.60 2.27 -14.55
N THR A 282 -8.60 2.52 -13.25
CA THR A 282 -7.83 3.61 -12.65
C THR A 282 -6.39 3.16 -12.37
N ARG A 283 -5.44 4.11 -12.24
CA ARG A 283 -4.08 3.73 -11.85
C ARG A 283 -4.07 3.27 -10.40
N HIS A 284 -3.70 2.01 -10.20
CA HIS A 284 -3.75 1.32 -8.92
C HIS A 284 -2.49 0.48 -8.69
N LEU A 285 -2.34 -0.15 -7.53
CA LEU A 285 -1.26 -1.10 -7.28
C LEU A 285 -1.54 -2.44 -8.00
N PRO A 286 -0.71 -2.88 -8.95
CA PRO A 286 -0.95 -4.10 -9.71
C PRO A 286 -0.71 -5.36 -8.87
N GLN A 287 -1.55 -6.37 -9.05
CA GLN A 287 -1.42 -7.67 -8.39
C GLN A 287 -0.37 -8.55 -9.10
N GLY A 288 0.91 -8.32 -8.76
CA GLY A 288 2.04 -9.04 -9.33
C GLY A 288 3.35 -8.25 -9.32
N SER A 289 3.28 -6.93 -9.07
CA SER A 289 4.48 -6.12 -8.88
C SER A 289 5.19 -6.43 -7.55
N PRO A 290 6.54 -6.49 -7.54
CA PRO A 290 7.33 -6.56 -6.31
C PRO A 290 7.05 -5.40 -5.32
N CYS A 291 6.74 -4.20 -5.81
CA CYS A 291 6.51 -3.02 -4.94
C CYS A 291 5.14 -3.02 -4.26
N SER A 292 4.12 -3.58 -4.92
CA SER A 292 2.72 -3.48 -4.48
C SER A 292 2.52 -3.92 -3.02
N PRO A 293 3.07 -5.05 -2.54
CA PRO A 293 2.90 -5.48 -1.15
C PRO A 293 3.43 -4.47 -0.11
N ALA A 294 4.65 -3.96 -0.30
CA ALA A 294 5.25 -2.99 0.60
C ALA A 294 4.50 -1.65 0.56
N LEU A 295 4.21 -1.14 -0.64
CA LEU A 295 3.43 0.08 -0.81
C LEU A 295 2.04 -0.01 -0.20
N ALA A 296 1.36 -1.15 -0.33
CA ALA A 296 0.03 -1.33 0.25
C ALA A 296 0.06 -1.24 1.77
N ASN A 297 1.09 -1.80 2.43
CA ASN A 297 1.26 -1.66 3.87
C ASN A 297 1.56 -0.22 4.29
N LEU A 298 2.45 0.47 3.58
CA LEU A 298 2.78 1.87 3.88
C LEU A 298 1.58 2.80 3.67
N CYS A 299 0.77 2.56 2.64
CA CYS A 299 -0.44 3.32 2.38
C CYS A 299 -1.60 3.02 3.34
N ALA A 300 -1.58 1.87 4.02
CA ALA A 300 -2.53 1.50 5.06
C ALA A 300 -2.09 1.94 6.47
N TYR A 301 -0.93 2.61 6.61
CA TYR A 301 -0.40 2.99 7.93
C TYR A 301 -1.38 3.79 8.79
N ARG A 302 -2.06 4.80 8.20
CA ARG A 302 -3.07 5.60 8.92
C ARG A 302 -4.31 4.79 9.30
N LEU A 303 -4.75 3.89 8.42
CA LEU A 303 -5.82 2.95 8.73
C LEU A 303 -5.44 2.12 9.96
N ASP A 304 -4.24 1.53 9.94
CA ASP A 304 -3.77 0.67 11.02
C ASP A 304 -3.66 1.42 12.35
N MET A 305 -3.15 2.66 12.35
CA MET A 305 -3.10 3.50 13.54
C MET A 305 -4.49 3.72 14.16
N ARG A 306 -5.47 4.09 13.33
CA ARG A 306 -6.83 4.39 13.80
C ARG A 306 -7.55 3.14 14.31
N LEU A 307 -7.39 2.02 13.60
CA LEU A 307 -7.95 0.73 13.99
C LEU A 307 -7.29 0.17 15.25
N GLN A 308 -5.97 0.34 15.41
CA GLN A 308 -5.26 -0.02 16.62
C GLN A 308 -5.78 0.80 17.82
N ALA A 309 -5.94 2.12 17.66
CA ALA A 309 -6.46 2.98 18.72
C ALA A 309 -7.89 2.58 19.13
N LEU A 310 -8.76 2.29 18.15
CA LEU A 310 -10.11 1.79 18.40
C LEU A 310 -10.11 0.42 19.10
N ALA A 311 -9.19 -0.47 18.76
CA ALA A 311 -9.06 -1.76 19.43
C ALA A 311 -8.62 -1.58 20.89
N VAL A 312 -7.64 -0.72 21.14
CA VAL A 312 -7.14 -0.41 22.50
C VAL A 312 -8.24 0.16 23.38
N SER A 313 -9.17 0.97 22.86
CA SER A 313 -10.28 1.52 23.65
C SER A 313 -11.27 0.48 24.19
N LEU A 314 -11.19 -0.78 23.73
CA LEU A 314 -11.99 -1.91 24.22
C LEU A 314 -11.12 -3.08 24.72
N ASN A 315 -9.86 -2.81 25.10
CA ASN A 315 -8.89 -3.82 25.52
C ASN A 315 -8.73 -4.97 24.49
N ALA A 316 -8.91 -4.66 23.21
CA ALA A 316 -8.81 -5.61 22.11
C ALA A 316 -7.43 -5.56 21.45
N SER A 317 -7.01 -6.71 20.90
CA SER A 317 -5.84 -6.84 20.04
C SER A 317 -6.24 -6.66 18.59
N TYR A 318 -5.43 -5.95 17.81
CA TYR A 318 -5.61 -5.74 16.38
C TYR A 318 -4.37 -6.19 15.61
N SER A 319 -4.59 -6.83 14.46
CA SER A 319 -3.54 -7.00 13.47
C SER A 319 -4.12 -7.13 12.06
N ARG A 320 -3.28 -6.87 11.05
CA ARG A 320 -3.66 -6.92 9.63
C ARG A 320 -2.72 -7.83 8.84
N TYR A 321 -3.30 -8.73 8.05
CA TYR A 321 -2.58 -9.54 7.08
C TYR A 321 -3.09 -9.25 5.67
N ALA A 322 -2.37 -8.39 4.95
CA ALA A 322 -2.81 -7.86 3.66
C ALA A 322 -4.18 -7.15 3.78
N ASP A 323 -5.22 -7.73 3.20
CA ASP A 323 -6.62 -7.29 3.23
C ASP A 323 -7.41 -7.82 4.45
N ASP A 324 -6.87 -8.80 5.19
CA ASP A 324 -7.53 -9.40 6.35
C ASP A 324 -7.25 -8.57 7.63
N LEU A 325 -8.29 -7.95 8.17
CA LEU A 325 -8.29 -7.23 9.44
C LEU A 325 -8.81 -8.16 10.53
N VAL A 326 -8.05 -8.33 11.61
CA VAL A 326 -8.44 -9.19 12.72
C VAL A 326 -8.40 -8.43 14.03
N PHE A 327 -9.48 -8.57 14.78
CA PHE A 327 -9.64 -8.05 16.12
C PHE A 327 -9.99 -9.19 17.06
N SER A 328 -9.41 -9.20 18.26
CA SER A 328 -9.79 -10.18 19.27
C SER A 328 -9.76 -9.56 20.67
N GLY A 329 -10.56 -10.12 21.57
CA GLY A 329 -10.69 -9.60 22.91
C GLY A 329 -11.59 -10.48 23.76
N ASP A 330 -11.92 -9.94 24.93
CA ASP A 330 -12.69 -10.64 25.94
C ASP A 330 -14.13 -10.10 26.01
N GLN A 331 -14.70 -10.00 27.20
CA GLN A 331 -16.12 -9.70 27.38
C GLN A 331 -16.51 -8.29 26.91
N GLU A 332 -15.62 -7.32 27.02
CA GLU A 332 -15.85 -5.93 26.61
C GLU A 332 -16.06 -5.81 25.10
N LEU A 333 -15.13 -6.36 24.31
CA LEU A 333 -15.26 -6.42 22.85
C LEU A 333 -16.50 -7.23 22.44
N GLU A 334 -16.79 -8.35 23.10
CA GLU A 334 -17.96 -9.18 22.76
C GLU A 334 -19.27 -8.39 22.89
N ARG A 335 -19.43 -7.61 23.97
CA ARG A 335 -20.62 -6.77 24.20
C ARG A 335 -20.74 -5.64 23.17
N ALA A 336 -19.62 -5.05 22.77
CA ALA A 336 -19.59 -3.91 21.85
C ALA A 336 -19.51 -4.31 20.36
N MET A 337 -19.37 -5.60 20.03
CA MET A 337 -18.96 -6.09 18.71
C MET A 337 -19.82 -5.56 17.54
N HIS A 338 -21.13 -5.42 17.74
CA HIS A 338 -22.03 -4.87 16.73
C HIS A 338 -21.79 -3.37 16.48
N ARG A 339 -21.45 -2.57 17.48
CA ARG A 339 -21.10 -1.15 17.24
C ARG A 339 -19.67 -1.04 16.71
N PHE A 340 -18.78 -1.88 17.23
CA PHE A 340 -17.36 -1.93 16.87
C PHE A 340 -17.15 -2.20 15.37
N HIS A 341 -17.83 -3.19 14.79
CA HIS A 341 -17.66 -3.47 13.35
C HIS A 341 -18.10 -2.32 12.45
N VAL A 342 -19.10 -1.54 12.85
CA VAL A 342 -19.56 -0.34 12.12
C VAL A 342 -18.49 0.75 12.20
N GLN A 343 -17.90 0.98 13.37
CA GLN A 343 -16.80 1.94 13.54
C GLN A 343 -15.57 1.55 12.72
N VAL A 344 -15.21 0.26 12.70
CA VAL A 344 -14.13 -0.25 11.83
C VAL A 344 -14.45 0.01 10.35
N ALA A 345 -15.69 -0.26 9.92
CA ALA A 345 -16.10 0.00 8.53
C ALA A 345 -16.08 1.50 8.18
N ALA A 346 -16.50 2.37 9.11
CA ALA A 346 -16.46 3.82 8.93
C ALA A 346 -15.02 4.33 8.81
N ILE A 347 -14.12 3.91 9.71
CA ILE A 347 -12.69 4.24 9.62
C ILE A 347 -12.11 3.75 8.30
N ALA A 348 -12.40 2.51 7.90
CA ALA A 348 -11.94 1.98 6.62
C ALA A 348 -12.40 2.84 5.44
N LEU A 349 -13.66 3.26 5.43
CA LEU A 349 -14.23 4.11 4.40
C LEU A 349 -13.57 5.49 4.33
N GLU A 350 -13.38 6.15 5.47
CA GLU A 350 -12.70 7.45 5.56
C GLU A 350 -11.24 7.37 5.10
N GLU A 351 -10.57 6.26 5.38
CA GLU A 351 -9.22 5.99 4.90
C GLU A 351 -9.20 5.47 3.45
N GLY A 352 -10.33 5.50 2.73
CA GLY A 352 -10.44 5.18 1.30
C GLY A 352 -10.46 3.68 0.97
N PHE A 353 -10.79 2.84 1.93
CA PHE A 353 -10.98 1.40 1.76
C PHE A 353 -12.47 1.03 1.90
N SER A 354 -12.83 -0.19 1.52
CA SER A 354 -14.21 -0.67 1.71
C SER A 354 -14.17 -2.06 2.30
N VAL A 355 -15.05 -2.34 3.27
CA VAL A 355 -15.13 -3.65 3.91
C VAL A 355 -16.01 -4.59 3.08
N ASN A 356 -15.59 -5.84 2.95
CA ASN A 356 -16.39 -6.92 2.42
C ASN A 356 -17.30 -7.49 3.52
N THR A 357 -18.54 -7.01 3.56
CA THR A 357 -19.54 -7.43 4.55
C THR A 357 -19.84 -8.93 4.47
N ARG A 358 -19.84 -9.53 3.27
CA ARG A 358 -20.09 -10.97 3.07
C ARG A 358 -19.00 -11.87 3.63
N LYS A 359 -17.76 -11.40 3.71
CA LYS A 359 -16.63 -12.13 4.27
C LYS A 359 -16.35 -11.83 5.75
N THR A 360 -17.07 -10.85 6.31
CA THR A 360 -16.97 -10.50 7.73
C THR A 360 -17.45 -11.65 8.60
N ARG A 361 -16.69 -12.01 9.63
CA ARG A 361 -17.01 -13.11 10.54
C ARG A 361 -16.79 -12.67 11.98
N MET A 362 -17.73 -12.99 12.85
CA MET A 362 -17.66 -12.77 14.29
C MET A 362 -17.72 -14.15 14.95
N MET A 363 -16.67 -14.53 15.66
CA MET A 363 -16.47 -15.91 16.14
C MET A 363 -16.23 -15.91 17.65
N ARG A 364 -17.17 -16.45 18.41
CA ARG A 364 -17.03 -16.70 19.86
C ARG A 364 -16.22 -17.98 20.10
N SER A 365 -15.66 -18.13 21.30
CA SER A 365 -14.82 -19.29 21.67
C SER A 365 -15.54 -20.65 21.57
N ALA A 366 -16.88 -20.65 21.66
CA ALA A 366 -17.71 -21.86 21.50
C ALA A 366 -17.76 -22.38 20.06
N VAL A 367 -17.46 -21.54 19.06
CA VAL A 367 -17.38 -21.94 17.65
C VAL A 367 -15.93 -21.92 17.18
N ARG A 368 -15.64 -22.57 16.07
CA ARG A 368 -14.30 -22.58 15.48
C ARG A 368 -13.89 -21.14 15.10
N GLN A 369 -12.85 -20.64 15.75
CA GLN A 369 -12.20 -19.38 15.40
C GLN A 369 -11.06 -19.65 14.44
N GLN A 370 -11.10 -19.04 13.25
CA GLN A 370 -10.10 -19.28 12.20
C GLN A 370 -9.62 -17.99 11.55
N ILE A 371 -8.30 -17.81 11.50
CA ILE A 371 -7.60 -16.65 10.92
C ILE A 371 -6.63 -17.16 9.87
N THR A 372 -6.70 -16.65 8.64
CA THR A 372 -5.79 -17.04 7.53
C THR A 372 -5.63 -18.56 7.32
N GLY A 373 -6.65 -19.35 7.65
CA GLY A 373 -6.60 -20.82 7.57
C GLY A 373 -6.21 -21.54 8.87
N ILE A 374 -5.73 -20.83 9.87
CA ILE A 374 -5.26 -21.36 11.17
C ILE A 374 -6.36 -21.23 12.22
N VAL A 375 -6.60 -22.30 12.97
CA VAL A 375 -7.53 -22.35 14.12
C VAL A 375 -6.86 -21.75 15.34
N VAL A 376 -7.57 -20.90 16.08
CA VAL A 376 -6.99 -20.10 17.16
C VAL A 376 -7.74 -20.18 18.50
N ASN A 377 -8.71 -21.09 18.64
CA ASN A 377 -9.54 -21.22 19.86
C ASN A 377 -8.76 -21.30 21.18
N SER A 378 -7.55 -21.88 21.18
CA SER A 378 -6.71 -22.00 22.38
C SER A 378 -5.26 -21.64 22.07
N HIS A 379 -4.68 -22.30 21.08
CA HIS A 379 -3.37 -22.00 20.51
C HIS A 379 -3.46 -22.16 18.98
N PRO A 380 -2.53 -21.59 18.21
CA PRO A 380 -2.46 -21.81 16.77
C PRO A 380 -2.44 -23.31 16.45
N ASN A 381 -3.36 -23.71 15.57
CA ASN A 381 -3.50 -25.09 15.16
C ASN A 381 -4.06 -25.15 13.74
N ILE A 382 -3.87 -26.30 13.08
CA ILE A 382 -4.45 -26.54 11.77
C ILE A 382 -5.79 -27.25 11.93
N ALA A 383 -6.65 -27.10 10.92
CA ALA A 383 -7.91 -27.82 10.88
C ALA A 383 -7.65 -29.32 11.08
N ARG A 384 -8.45 -29.97 11.92
CA ARG A 384 -8.36 -31.42 12.10
C ARG A 384 -8.42 -32.20 10.77
N PRO A 385 -9.35 -31.89 9.84
CA PRO A 385 -9.38 -32.56 8.54
C PRO A 385 -8.09 -32.39 7.73
N ASP A 386 -7.47 -31.21 7.73
CA ASP A 386 -6.24 -30.96 6.98
C ASP A 386 -5.06 -31.77 7.55
N PHE A 387 -4.98 -31.88 8.88
CA PHE A 387 -3.98 -32.71 9.55
C PHE A 387 -4.21 -34.19 9.26
N ASP A 388 -5.43 -34.68 9.43
CA ASP A 388 -5.79 -36.09 9.25
C ASP A 388 -5.57 -36.53 7.79
N ASN A 389 -5.93 -35.68 6.82
CA ASN A 389 -5.70 -35.93 5.39
C ASN A 389 -4.20 -36.01 5.05
N LEU A 390 -3.37 -35.10 5.59
CA LEU A 390 -1.93 -35.16 5.34
C LEU A 390 -1.29 -36.38 6.02
N LYS A 391 -1.69 -36.68 7.26
CA LYS A 391 -1.21 -37.87 7.97
C LYS A 391 -1.58 -39.15 7.21
N ALA A 392 -2.80 -39.24 6.70
CA ALA A 392 -3.26 -40.37 5.88
C ALA A 392 -2.43 -40.48 4.59
N ALA A 393 -2.20 -39.36 3.89
CA ALA A 393 -1.36 -39.35 2.69
C ALA A 393 0.06 -39.84 2.99
N LEU A 394 0.72 -39.32 4.03
CA LEU A 394 2.07 -39.76 4.41
C LEU A 394 2.10 -41.26 4.78
N THR A 395 1.12 -41.72 5.56
CA THR A 395 1.03 -43.13 5.96
C THR A 395 0.83 -44.05 4.74
N ASN A 396 0.01 -43.62 3.78
CA ASN A 396 -0.20 -44.36 2.54
C ASN A 396 1.04 -44.33 1.65
N CYS A 397 1.80 -43.24 1.63
CA CYS A 397 3.10 -43.20 0.93
C CYS A 397 4.10 -44.20 1.53
N ILE A 398 4.13 -44.36 2.85
CA ILE A 398 4.98 -45.38 3.51
C ILE A 398 4.54 -46.79 3.11
N ARG A 399 3.22 -47.06 3.10
CA ARG A 399 2.67 -48.42 2.87
C ARG A 399 2.66 -48.85 1.40
N HIS A 400 2.36 -47.92 0.49
CA HIS A 400 2.06 -48.22 -0.91
C HIS A 400 2.95 -47.43 -1.88
N GLY A 401 3.99 -46.76 -1.36
CA GLY A 401 4.88 -45.89 -2.13
C GLY A 401 4.27 -44.51 -2.46
N PRO A 402 5.12 -43.51 -2.76
CA PRO A 402 4.68 -42.15 -3.09
C PRO A 402 3.73 -42.06 -4.30
N ALA A 403 3.94 -42.91 -5.31
CA ALA A 403 3.14 -42.93 -6.54
C ALA A 403 1.64 -43.17 -6.26
N SER A 404 1.31 -43.95 -5.22
CA SER A 404 -0.07 -44.24 -4.83
C SER A 404 -0.89 -42.99 -4.44
N GLN A 405 -0.21 -41.94 -3.93
CA GLN A 405 -0.85 -40.71 -3.46
C GLN A 405 -0.65 -39.54 -4.43
N ASN A 406 0.19 -39.68 -5.45
CA ASN A 406 0.44 -38.65 -6.47
C ASN A 406 -0.65 -38.65 -7.56
N ARG A 407 -1.92 -38.48 -7.16
CA ARG A 407 -3.09 -38.57 -8.06
C ARG A 407 -3.11 -37.53 -9.17
N GLU A 408 -2.39 -36.42 -8.98
CA GLU A 408 -2.32 -35.31 -9.92
C GLU A 408 -1.07 -35.37 -10.82
N GLY A 409 -0.27 -36.45 -10.74
CA GLY A 409 0.90 -36.63 -11.59
C GLY A 409 1.95 -35.53 -11.44
N ARG A 410 2.19 -35.06 -10.20
CA ARG A 410 3.13 -33.97 -9.94
C ARG A 410 4.57 -34.50 -9.97
N ASP A 411 5.42 -33.91 -10.80
CA ASP A 411 6.84 -34.28 -10.89
C ASP A 411 7.56 -34.10 -9.54
N ASN A 412 7.34 -32.95 -8.88
CA ASN A 412 7.99 -32.60 -7.61
C ASN A 412 7.15 -32.99 -6.37
N TYR A 413 6.62 -34.22 -6.35
CA TYR A 413 5.70 -34.65 -5.29
C TYR A 413 6.35 -34.68 -3.90
N ARG A 414 7.64 -35.06 -3.82
CA ARG A 414 8.41 -35.04 -2.57
C ARG A 414 8.48 -33.64 -1.97
N GLN A 415 8.85 -32.65 -2.77
CA GLN A 415 8.96 -31.24 -2.35
C GLN A 415 7.58 -30.67 -1.99
N PHE A 416 6.53 -31.10 -2.69
CA PHE A 416 5.15 -30.72 -2.36
C PHE A 416 4.73 -31.21 -0.97
N LEU A 417 4.97 -32.48 -0.64
CA LEU A 417 4.68 -33.03 0.69
C LEU A 417 5.57 -32.40 1.77
N ALA A 418 6.87 -32.23 1.49
CA ALA A 418 7.79 -31.54 2.38
C ALA A 418 7.30 -30.12 2.72
N GLY A 419 6.84 -29.35 1.73
CA GLY A 419 6.28 -28.02 1.94
C GLY A 419 5.03 -28.01 2.81
N LYS A 420 4.14 -29.00 2.65
CA LYS A 420 2.96 -29.17 3.52
C LYS A 420 3.34 -29.49 4.96
N VAL A 421 4.32 -30.38 5.16
CA VAL A 421 4.83 -30.75 6.49
C VAL A 421 5.51 -29.55 7.15
N ALA A 422 6.36 -28.82 6.42
CA ALA A 422 7.03 -27.62 6.89
C ALA A 422 6.03 -26.52 7.30
N TYR A 423 4.98 -26.30 6.50
CA TYR A 423 3.89 -25.38 6.87
C TYR A 423 3.20 -25.81 8.17
N LEU A 424 2.90 -27.10 8.32
CA LEU A 424 2.32 -27.65 9.55
C LEU A 424 3.22 -27.48 10.76
N HIS A 425 4.52 -27.68 10.57
CA HIS A 425 5.53 -27.47 11.61
C HIS A 425 5.64 -26.01 12.03
N MET A 426 5.57 -25.06 11.08
CA MET A 426 5.53 -23.63 11.37
C MET A 426 4.32 -23.23 12.22
N VAL A 427 3.15 -23.84 11.98
CA VAL A 427 1.91 -23.50 12.73
C VAL A 427 1.83 -24.23 14.08
N ASN A 428 2.22 -25.50 14.12
CA ASN A 428 2.23 -26.31 15.35
C ASN A 428 3.46 -27.24 15.37
N PRO A 429 4.54 -26.86 16.07
CA PRO A 429 5.80 -27.60 16.04
C PRO A 429 5.67 -29.06 16.51
N GLN A 430 4.87 -29.31 17.54
CA GLN A 430 4.68 -30.66 18.11
C GLN A 430 4.04 -31.61 17.10
N ARG A 431 2.91 -31.20 16.50
CA ARG A 431 2.23 -32.00 15.46
C ARG A 431 3.06 -32.09 14.18
N GLY A 432 3.74 -31.02 13.82
CA GLY A 432 4.66 -30.99 12.69
C GLY A 432 5.79 -31.99 12.83
N LYS A 433 6.43 -32.09 14.02
CA LYS A 433 7.49 -33.07 14.29
C LYS A 433 7.02 -34.51 14.05
N ARG A 434 5.80 -34.84 14.45
CA ARG A 434 5.20 -36.16 14.19
C ARG A 434 5.03 -36.44 12.69
N LEU A 435 4.61 -35.45 11.91
CA LEU A 435 4.46 -35.61 10.46
C LEU A 435 5.81 -35.65 9.73
N GLN A 436 6.80 -34.91 10.23
CA GLN A 436 8.17 -34.94 9.74
C GLN A 436 8.78 -36.35 9.89
N GLN A 437 8.60 -36.98 11.05
CA GLN A 437 9.01 -38.38 11.26
C GLN A 437 8.36 -39.35 10.27
N LEU A 438 7.06 -39.17 9.97
CA LEU A 438 6.38 -39.98 8.96
C LEU A 438 6.92 -39.71 7.56
N PHE A 439 7.20 -38.45 7.23
CA PHE A 439 7.75 -38.08 5.94
C PHE A 439 9.15 -38.68 5.69
N GLU A 440 9.98 -38.73 6.72
CA GLU A 440 11.34 -39.32 6.67
C GLU A 440 11.33 -40.84 6.49
N GLN A 441 10.25 -41.52 6.89
CA GLN A 441 10.09 -42.97 6.70
C GLN A 441 9.67 -43.36 5.28
N ILE A 442 9.28 -42.40 4.44
CA ILE A 442 8.86 -42.69 3.07
C ILE A 442 10.09 -43.09 2.26
N VAL A 443 10.04 -44.28 1.66
CA VAL A 443 11.03 -44.70 0.66
C VAL A 443 10.68 -44.00 -0.66
N TRP A 444 11.58 -43.12 -1.09
CA TRP A 444 11.49 -42.44 -2.37
C TRP A 444 12.25 -43.26 -3.40
N SER A 445 11.64 -43.49 -4.56
CA SER A 445 12.38 -43.98 -5.73
C SER A 445 13.56 -43.03 -5.98
N ALA A 446 14.75 -43.58 -6.24
CA ALA A 446 15.86 -42.75 -6.69
C ALA A 446 15.45 -42.08 -8.02
N ASP A 447 15.58 -40.75 -8.08
CA ASP A 447 15.41 -39.96 -9.31
C ASP A 447 16.50 -40.31 -10.33
#